data_AF-Q5AZ59-F1
#
_entry.id   AF-Q5AZ59-F1
#
_cell.length_a   1.000
_cell.length_b   1.000
_cell.length_c   1.000
_cell.angle_alpha   90.00
_cell.angle_beta   90.00
_cell.angle_gamma   90.00
#
_symmetry.space_group_name_H-M   'P 1'
#
loop_
_entity.id
_entity.type
_entity.pdbx_description
1 polymer ?
#
loop_
_entity_poly.entity_id
_entity_poly.type
_entity_poly.pdbx_seq_one_letter_code
_entity_poly.pdbx_strand_id
1 'polypeptide(L)'
;MSNSIAKHGFASVPANTNTLFSEVDLKAKSYPIAVPVSETPIPDTPLCRRIQECARTRLPQPTYHHSLRVYHYGLAIKRYAFPDWSFSDETYFLACMLHDIGTTRENLHATKLSFEFYGGYLALDVLQTQYDAGDAIASKDQAESIAEAIIRHQDLRDVGSITALGQLVQLATIFDNVGGHASLVHDDTVKDVVEHYPRLKWSSCFAATVAEEVELKPWAHTTALGDFKGHILANPYNSFYLRQYAHEYARQLSFSKLSRMSCQNSILDKEFYQRHRTSGTPLPKFFTSAANASDRAIFQEGP
;
A
#
# COMPACT_ATOMS: atom_id res chain seq x y z
N MET A 1 6.18 -23.23 -20.13
CA MET A 1 6.00 -21.86 -19.60
C MET A 1 5.25 -21.99 -18.29
N SER A 2 5.80 -21.51 -17.17
CA SER A 2 5.03 -21.44 -15.92
C SER A 2 3.81 -20.55 -16.17
N ASN A 3 2.62 -20.96 -15.75
CA ASN A 3 1.39 -20.18 -15.94
C ASN A 3 1.47 -18.89 -15.10
N SER A 4 2.01 -17.82 -15.68
CA SER A 4 2.22 -16.52 -15.02
C SER A 4 0.91 -15.90 -14.54
N ILE A 5 -0.20 -16.16 -15.24
CA ILE A 5 -1.55 -15.73 -14.87
C ILE A 5 -1.90 -16.23 -13.46
N ALA A 6 -1.77 -17.55 -13.23
CA ALA A 6 -2.04 -18.14 -11.93
C ALA A 6 -1.01 -17.70 -10.88
N LYS A 7 0.29 -17.74 -11.23
CA LYS A 7 1.39 -17.39 -10.31
C LYS A 7 1.28 -15.97 -9.76
N HIS A 8 0.82 -15.01 -10.58
CA HIS A 8 0.75 -13.61 -10.22
C HIS A 8 -0.68 -13.14 -9.89
N GLY A 9 -1.64 -14.05 -9.78
CA GLY A 9 -2.96 -13.72 -9.22
C GLY A 9 -3.91 -12.99 -10.16
N PHE A 10 -3.70 -13.11 -11.48
CA PHE A 10 -4.57 -12.54 -12.52
C PHE A 10 -5.93 -13.27 -12.65
N ALA A 11 -6.24 -14.22 -11.77
CA ALA A 11 -7.57 -14.83 -11.73
C ALA A 11 -8.63 -13.75 -11.51
N SER A 12 -9.65 -13.73 -12.38
CA SER A 12 -10.78 -12.80 -12.28
C SER A 12 -11.73 -13.25 -11.17
N VAL A 13 -11.99 -12.36 -10.21
CA VAL A 13 -12.95 -12.58 -9.11
C VAL A 13 -13.91 -11.40 -9.01
N PRO A 14 -15.10 -11.54 -8.40
CA PRO A 14 -16.01 -10.42 -8.20
C PRO A 14 -15.35 -9.28 -7.42
N ALA A 15 -15.52 -8.05 -7.89
CA ALA A 15 -15.04 -6.86 -7.16
C ALA A 15 -15.93 -6.55 -5.94
N ASN A 16 -17.21 -6.94 -5.99
CA ASN A 16 -18.12 -6.83 -4.86
C ASN A 16 -17.83 -7.93 -3.82
N THR A 17 -17.49 -7.54 -2.60
CA THR A 17 -17.13 -8.49 -1.53
C THR A 17 -18.30 -9.36 -1.09
N ASN A 18 -19.55 -8.89 -1.13
CA ASN A 18 -20.71 -9.72 -0.79
C ASN A 18 -20.94 -10.82 -1.83
N THR A 19 -20.77 -10.49 -3.12
CA THR A 19 -20.81 -11.49 -4.20
C THR A 19 -19.70 -12.51 -4.01
N LEU A 20 -18.46 -12.05 -3.80
CA LEU A 20 -17.30 -12.90 -3.55
C LEU A 20 -17.52 -13.86 -2.36
N PHE A 21 -18.03 -13.35 -1.23
CA PHE A 21 -18.29 -14.17 -0.04
C PHE A 21 -19.41 -15.18 -0.24
N SER A 22 -20.39 -14.85 -1.08
CA SER A 22 -21.47 -15.77 -1.44
C SER A 22 -20.96 -16.92 -2.31
N GLU A 23 -20.04 -16.65 -3.25
CA GLU A 23 -19.43 -17.67 -4.12
C GLU A 23 -18.60 -18.69 -3.35
N VAL A 24 -17.96 -18.29 -2.25
CA VAL A 24 -17.18 -19.20 -1.37
C VAL A 24 -17.97 -19.75 -0.18
N ASP A 25 -19.29 -19.53 -0.18
CA ASP A 25 -20.22 -19.88 0.91
C ASP A 25 -19.65 -19.55 2.30
N LEU A 26 -19.20 -18.30 2.47
CA LEU A 26 -18.54 -17.86 3.71
C LEU A 26 -19.42 -18.06 4.95
N LYS A 27 -20.75 -18.07 4.79
CA LYS A 27 -21.71 -18.30 5.87
C LYS A 27 -21.70 -19.73 6.39
N ALA A 28 -21.35 -20.71 5.54
CA ALA A 28 -21.22 -22.11 5.95
C ALA A 28 -19.85 -22.44 6.56
N LYS A 29 -18.86 -21.55 6.44
CA LYS A 29 -17.53 -21.75 7.01
C LYS A 29 -17.55 -21.59 8.54
N SER A 30 -16.78 -22.42 9.23
CA SER A 30 -16.53 -22.26 10.67
C SER A 30 -15.73 -20.98 10.95
N TYR A 31 -15.69 -20.53 12.19
CA TYR A 31 -14.84 -19.41 12.58
C TYR A 31 -13.37 -19.64 12.13
N PRO A 32 -12.64 -18.61 11.64
CA PRO A 32 -11.24 -18.74 11.22
C PRO A 32 -10.38 -19.33 12.33
N ILE A 33 -9.33 -20.05 11.95
CA ILE A 33 -8.31 -20.54 12.89
C ILE A 33 -7.25 -19.44 13.07
N ALA A 34 -6.67 -19.34 14.26
CA ALA A 34 -5.53 -18.45 14.51
C ALA A 34 -4.34 -18.81 13.61
N VAL A 35 -3.72 -17.79 13.01
CA VAL A 35 -2.55 -17.91 12.13
C VAL A 35 -1.49 -16.97 12.67
N PRO A 36 -0.47 -17.45 13.39
CA PRO A 36 0.60 -16.61 13.90
C PRO A 36 1.53 -16.11 12.78
N VAL A 37 2.26 -15.03 13.05
CA VAL A 37 3.30 -14.45 12.18
C VAL A 37 4.34 -15.50 11.77
N SER A 38 4.69 -16.41 12.69
CA SER A 38 5.63 -17.51 12.42
C SER A 38 5.16 -18.47 11.32
N GLU A 39 3.86 -18.56 11.07
CA GLU A 39 3.30 -19.39 10.00
C GLU A 39 3.15 -18.63 8.67
N THR A 40 3.42 -17.34 8.63
CA THR A 40 3.33 -16.49 7.44
C THR A 40 4.66 -15.79 7.18
N PRO A 41 5.77 -16.55 7.02
CA PRO A 41 7.10 -15.96 6.91
C PRO A 41 7.21 -15.09 5.65
N ILE A 42 7.86 -13.94 5.80
CA ILE A 42 8.20 -13.08 4.67
C ILE A 42 9.08 -13.86 3.68
N PRO A 43 8.81 -13.86 2.36
CA PRO A 43 9.62 -14.62 1.42
C PRO A 43 11.03 -14.02 1.32
N ASP A 44 12.07 -14.84 1.46
CA ASP A 44 13.47 -14.40 1.43
C ASP A 44 14.10 -14.52 0.02
N THR A 45 13.43 -13.95 -0.97
CA THR A 45 14.00 -13.84 -2.32
C THR A 45 14.79 -12.54 -2.46
N PRO A 46 15.77 -12.48 -3.39
CA PRO A 46 16.51 -11.24 -3.64
C PRO A 46 15.61 -10.03 -3.94
N LEU A 47 14.52 -10.24 -4.68
CA LEU A 47 13.54 -9.19 -5.00
C LEU A 47 12.77 -8.75 -3.75
N CYS A 48 12.29 -9.69 -2.92
CA CYS A 48 11.63 -9.35 -1.65
C CYS A 48 12.54 -8.55 -0.73
N ARG A 49 13.81 -8.96 -0.54
CA ARG A 49 14.77 -8.22 0.29
C ARG A 49 14.97 -6.79 -0.21
N ARG A 50 15.16 -6.63 -1.53
CA ARG A 50 15.33 -5.31 -2.16
C ARG A 50 14.11 -4.40 -1.93
N ILE A 51 12.91 -4.93 -2.18
CA ILE A 51 11.68 -4.14 -2.07
C ILE A 51 11.30 -3.87 -0.61
N GLN A 52 11.57 -4.81 0.29
CA GLN A 52 11.41 -4.59 1.72
C GLN A 52 12.32 -3.46 2.22
N GLU A 53 13.58 -3.44 1.77
CA GLU A 53 14.52 -2.36 2.11
C GLU A 53 14.08 -1.02 1.52
N CYS A 54 13.63 -1.00 0.26
CA CYS A 54 13.04 0.19 -0.38
C CYS A 54 11.83 0.72 0.42
N ALA A 55 10.90 -0.16 0.81
CA ALA A 55 9.73 0.22 1.59
C ALA A 55 10.12 0.74 2.99
N ARG A 56 11.03 0.03 3.68
CA ARG A 56 11.52 0.40 5.02
C ARG A 56 12.23 1.75 5.04
N THR A 57 12.93 2.11 3.95
CA THR A 57 13.69 3.37 3.86
C THR A 57 12.82 4.55 3.44
N ARG A 58 11.81 4.33 2.58
CA ARG A 58 10.98 5.42 2.01
C ARG A 58 9.67 5.67 2.76
N LEU A 59 9.10 4.65 3.39
CA LEU A 59 7.83 4.78 4.09
C LEU A 59 8.04 5.28 5.52
N PRO A 60 7.16 6.15 6.04
CA PRO A 60 7.05 6.38 7.46
C PRO A 60 6.84 5.06 8.21
N GLN A 61 7.45 4.92 9.39
CA GLN A 61 7.39 3.67 10.15
C GLN A 61 5.96 3.12 10.39
N PRO A 62 4.95 3.94 10.73
CA PRO A 62 3.57 3.44 10.86
C PRO A 62 3.02 2.83 9.55
N THR A 63 3.35 3.41 8.40
CA THR A 63 2.96 2.93 7.06
C THR A 63 3.70 1.64 6.71
N TYR A 64 5.01 1.56 6.99
CA TYR A 64 5.76 0.33 6.80
C TYR A 64 5.20 -0.84 7.64
N HIS A 65 4.88 -0.58 8.91
CA HIS A 65 4.22 -1.57 9.76
C HIS A 65 2.82 -1.93 9.24
N HIS A 66 2.04 -0.96 8.75
CA HIS A 66 0.76 -1.22 8.09
C HIS A 66 0.93 -2.21 6.92
N SER A 67 1.85 -1.95 6.01
CA SER A 67 2.17 -2.85 4.90
C SER A 67 2.50 -4.28 5.35
N LEU A 68 3.23 -4.44 6.46
CA LEU A 68 3.52 -5.76 7.04
C LEU A 68 2.28 -6.41 7.65
N ARG A 69 1.46 -5.66 8.39
CA ARG A 69 0.17 -6.16 8.92
C ARG A 69 -0.76 -6.60 7.80
N VAL A 70 -0.89 -5.82 6.73
CA VAL A 70 -1.67 -6.14 5.53
C VAL A 70 -1.21 -7.48 4.93
N TYR A 71 0.11 -7.70 4.82
CA TYR A 71 0.65 -8.97 4.34
C TYR A 71 0.21 -10.17 5.21
N HIS A 72 0.37 -10.08 6.53
CA HIS A 72 0.02 -11.18 7.42
C HIS A 72 -1.50 -11.42 7.50
N TYR A 73 -2.30 -10.36 7.59
CA TYR A 73 -3.76 -10.47 7.57
C TYR A 73 -4.26 -11.04 6.25
N GLY A 74 -3.70 -10.61 5.12
CA GLY A 74 -4.03 -11.18 3.82
C GLY A 74 -3.76 -12.67 3.73
N LEU A 75 -2.61 -13.15 4.21
CA LEU A 75 -2.34 -14.59 4.20
C LEU A 75 -3.28 -15.38 5.13
N ALA A 76 -3.66 -14.83 6.27
CA ALA A 76 -4.68 -15.43 7.13
C ALA A 76 -6.05 -15.49 6.43
N ILE A 77 -6.49 -14.40 5.79
CA ILE A 77 -7.75 -14.32 5.02
C ILE A 77 -7.72 -15.31 3.86
N LYS A 78 -6.63 -15.36 3.09
CA LYS A 78 -6.43 -16.27 1.96
C LYS A 78 -6.57 -17.73 2.40
N ARG A 79 -5.90 -18.14 3.48
CA ARG A 79 -5.98 -19.51 4.01
C ARG A 79 -7.38 -19.92 4.43
N TYR A 80 -8.13 -18.99 5.03
CA TYR A 80 -9.46 -19.26 5.56
C TYR A 80 -10.56 -19.22 4.48
N ALA A 81 -10.66 -18.09 3.78
CA ALA A 81 -11.76 -17.81 2.87
C ALA A 81 -11.48 -18.28 1.42
N PHE A 82 -10.22 -18.29 1.00
CA PHE A 82 -9.83 -18.51 -0.40
C PHE A 82 -8.67 -19.51 -0.55
N PRO A 83 -8.77 -20.73 0.00
CA PRO A 83 -7.67 -21.70 -0.01
C PRO A 83 -7.21 -22.10 -1.42
N ASP A 84 -8.07 -21.94 -2.43
CA ASP A 84 -7.77 -22.25 -3.83
C ASP A 84 -6.97 -21.15 -4.55
N TRP A 85 -6.79 -19.98 -3.93
CA TRP A 85 -5.96 -18.91 -4.50
C TRP A 85 -4.47 -19.28 -4.40
N SER A 86 -3.86 -19.61 -5.54
CA SER A 86 -2.53 -20.20 -5.63
C SER A 86 -1.42 -19.24 -6.10
N PHE A 87 -1.69 -17.93 -6.16
CA PHE A 87 -0.65 -16.94 -6.48
C PHE A 87 0.43 -16.88 -5.40
N SER A 88 1.65 -16.50 -5.80
CA SER A 88 2.81 -16.56 -4.92
C SER A 88 2.75 -15.53 -3.80
N ASP A 89 3.22 -15.94 -2.62
CA ASP A 89 3.32 -15.05 -1.47
C ASP A 89 4.36 -13.94 -1.72
N GLU A 90 5.34 -14.16 -2.59
CA GLU A 90 6.24 -13.10 -3.09
C GLU A 90 5.45 -12.00 -3.81
N THR A 91 4.61 -12.33 -4.80
CA THR A 91 3.83 -11.31 -5.53
C THR A 91 2.92 -10.54 -4.58
N TYR A 92 2.30 -11.22 -3.62
CA TYR A 92 1.47 -10.57 -2.61
C TYR A 92 2.27 -9.68 -1.67
N PHE A 93 3.41 -10.14 -1.16
CA PHE A 93 4.30 -9.37 -0.30
C PHE A 93 4.75 -8.08 -0.98
N LEU A 94 5.20 -8.17 -2.23
CA LEU A 94 5.65 -7.01 -3.00
C LEU A 94 4.54 -5.97 -3.20
N ALA A 95 3.30 -6.41 -3.47
CA ALA A 95 2.15 -5.52 -3.53
C ALA A 95 1.89 -4.82 -2.18
N CYS A 96 1.91 -5.57 -1.07
CA CYS A 96 1.70 -5.02 0.27
C CYS A 96 2.76 -3.97 0.63
N MET A 97 4.04 -4.22 0.29
CA MET A 97 5.14 -3.29 0.57
C MET A 97 5.05 -1.97 -0.22
N LEU A 98 4.39 -1.98 -1.37
CA LEU A 98 4.38 -0.85 -2.30
C LEU A 98 3.02 -0.13 -2.40
N HIS A 99 1.92 -0.71 -1.91
CA HIS A 99 0.58 -0.14 -2.14
C HIS A 99 0.41 1.31 -1.66
N ASP A 100 1.06 1.66 -0.56
CA ASP A 100 1.02 3.00 0.03
C ASP A 100 2.25 3.85 -0.33
N ILE A 101 3.10 3.45 -1.30
CA ILE A 101 4.28 4.25 -1.65
C ILE A 101 3.92 5.65 -2.15
N GLY A 102 2.74 5.81 -2.76
CA GLY A 102 2.24 7.13 -3.19
C GLY A 102 1.90 8.08 -2.03
N THR A 103 1.79 7.57 -0.80
CA THR A 103 1.37 8.34 0.39
C THR A 103 2.50 9.08 1.09
N THR A 104 3.76 8.87 0.70
CA THR A 104 4.87 9.62 1.30
C THR A 104 4.72 11.11 0.99
N ARG A 105 5.18 11.97 1.90
CA ARG A 105 5.09 13.42 1.71
C ARG A 105 5.73 13.85 0.39
N GLU A 106 6.88 13.28 0.07
CA GLU A 106 7.61 13.55 -1.18
C GLU A 106 6.74 13.20 -2.40
N ASN A 107 6.11 12.01 -2.40
CA ASN A 107 5.31 11.54 -3.53
C ASN A 107 3.96 12.26 -3.64
N LEU A 108 3.32 12.61 -2.52
CA LEU A 108 2.09 13.40 -2.50
C LEU A 108 2.28 14.77 -3.17
N HIS A 109 3.45 15.40 -2.95
CA HIS A 109 3.78 16.73 -3.48
C HIS A 109 4.44 16.67 -4.87
N ALA A 110 4.96 15.52 -5.31
CA ALA A 110 5.63 15.34 -6.60
C ALA A 110 4.68 15.19 -7.80
N THR A 111 3.38 14.98 -7.57
CA THR A 111 2.41 14.66 -8.62
C THR A 111 1.07 15.37 -8.44
N LYS A 112 0.27 15.42 -9.51
CA LYS A 112 -1.15 15.82 -9.48
C LYS A 112 -2.11 14.64 -9.65
N LEU A 113 -1.58 13.43 -9.79
CA LEU A 113 -2.36 12.19 -9.85
C LEU A 113 -2.77 11.74 -8.44
N SER A 114 -3.88 11.01 -8.34
CA SER A 114 -4.25 10.29 -7.10
C SER A 114 -3.10 9.40 -6.63
N PHE A 115 -2.89 9.30 -5.32
CA PHE A 115 -1.74 8.57 -4.78
C PHE A 115 -1.72 7.08 -5.20
N GLU A 116 -2.88 6.45 -5.40
CA GLU A 116 -3.00 5.06 -5.83
C GLU A 116 -2.45 4.88 -7.25
N PHE A 117 -2.73 5.85 -8.12
CA PHE A 117 -2.28 5.82 -9.52
C PHE A 117 -0.78 6.07 -9.60
N TYR A 118 -0.30 7.10 -8.92
CA TYR A 118 1.12 7.41 -8.89
C TYR A 118 1.92 6.31 -8.18
N GLY A 119 1.38 5.73 -7.11
CA GLY A 119 1.92 4.57 -6.42
C GLY A 119 2.07 3.35 -7.35
N GLY A 120 1.06 3.08 -8.18
CA GLY A 120 1.13 2.04 -9.20
C GLY A 120 2.24 2.28 -10.24
N TYR A 121 2.41 3.51 -10.71
CA TYR A 121 3.50 3.86 -11.63
C TYR A 121 4.88 3.76 -10.98
N LEU A 122 5.01 4.20 -9.72
CA LEU A 122 6.24 4.03 -8.94
C LEU A 122 6.55 2.54 -8.71
N ALA A 123 5.54 1.70 -8.49
CA ALA A 123 5.72 0.28 -8.33
C ALA A 123 6.24 -0.38 -9.61
N LEU A 124 5.71 -0.03 -10.79
CA LEU A 124 6.25 -0.50 -12.07
C LEU A 124 7.74 -0.16 -12.22
N ASP A 125 8.10 1.10 -11.98
CA ASP A 125 9.51 1.54 -12.07
C ASP A 125 10.40 0.79 -11.08
N VAL A 126 10.04 0.80 -9.79
CA VAL A 126 10.84 0.18 -8.74
C VAL A 126 10.99 -1.34 -8.94
N LEU A 127 9.97 -2.02 -9.46
CA LEU A 127 10.02 -3.46 -9.69
C LEU A 127 10.81 -3.86 -10.93
N GLN A 128 10.83 -3.02 -11.97
CA GLN A 128 11.44 -3.35 -13.27
C GLN A 128 12.78 -2.66 -13.53
N THR A 129 13.17 -1.68 -12.72
CA THR A 129 14.44 -0.96 -12.81
C THR A 129 15.45 -1.52 -11.80
N GLN A 130 16.73 -1.52 -12.16
CA GLN A 130 17.84 -1.84 -11.26
C GLN A 130 18.23 -0.59 -10.46
N TYR A 131 18.43 -0.75 -9.15
CA TYR A 131 18.87 0.31 -8.26
C TYR A 131 20.04 -0.19 -7.40
N ASP A 132 20.75 0.74 -6.77
CA ASP A 132 21.90 0.44 -5.91
C ASP A 132 21.59 -0.54 -4.75
N ALA A 133 20.32 -0.67 -4.37
CA ALA A 133 19.85 -1.63 -3.36
C ALA A 133 19.77 -3.10 -3.85
N GLY A 134 20.06 -3.37 -5.12
CA GLY A 134 20.21 -4.72 -5.69
C GLY A 134 19.66 -4.89 -7.11
N ASP A 135 20.15 -5.93 -7.80
CA ASP A 135 19.90 -6.14 -9.24
C ASP A 135 18.68 -7.01 -9.58
N ALA A 136 18.02 -7.59 -8.57
CA ALA A 136 16.91 -8.51 -8.77
C ALA A 136 15.63 -7.76 -9.14
N ILE A 137 15.15 -7.94 -10.38
CA ILE A 137 13.93 -7.31 -10.91
C ILE A 137 12.77 -8.31 -11.03
N ALA A 138 11.55 -7.80 -11.03
CA ALA A 138 10.34 -8.58 -11.29
C ALA A 138 10.21 -8.92 -12.78
N SER A 139 9.48 -10.00 -13.09
CA SER A 139 8.99 -10.20 -14.46
C SER A 139 7.96 -9.11 -14.80
N LYS A 140 7.72 -8.88 -16.10
CA LYS A 140 6.70 -7.93 -16.55
C LYS A 140 5.32 -8.26 -15.96
N ASP A 141 4.87 -9.52 -16.09
CA ASP A 141 3.58 -9.97 -15.57
C ASP A 141 3.46 -9.78 -14.05
N GLN A 142 4.54 -10.00 -13.29
CA GLN A 142 4.54 -9.78 -11.83
C GLN A 142 4.40 -8.29 -11.50
N ALA A 143 5.17 -7.43 -12.18
CA ALA A 143 5.12 -5.98 -11.99
C ALA A 143 3.75 -5.41 -12.36
N GLU A 144 3.17 -5.84 -13.49
CA GLU A 144 1.85 -5.40 -13.94
C GLU A 144 0.73 -5.88 -13.00
N SER A 145 0.81 -7.11 -12.47
CA SER A 145 -0.16 -7.58 -11.48
C SER A 145 -0.12 -6.75 -10.19
N ILE A 146 1.09 -6.44 -9.71
CA ILE A 146 1.28 -5.60 -8.53
C ILE A 146 0.76 -4.19 -8.79
N ALA A 147 1.10 -3.58 -9.93
CA ALA A 147 0.64 -2.25 -10.29
C ALA A 147 -0.89 -2.16 -10.40
N GLU A 148 -1.54 -3.15 -11.04
CA GLU A 148 -3.00 -3.24 -11.11
C GLU A 148 -3.63 -3.32 -9.71
N ALA A 149 -3.09 -4.18 -8.84
CA ALA A 149 -3.55 -4.30 -7.46
C ALA A 149 -3.41 -2.99 -6.67
N ILE A 150 -2.30 -2.27 -6.85
CA ILE A 150 -2.05 -0.98 -6.20
C ILE A 150 -2.97 0.10 -6.75
N ILE A 151 -3.13 0.23 -8.06
CA ILE A 151 -4.01 1.23 -8.66
C ILE A 151 -5.45 1.08 -8.16
N ARG A 152 -5.88 -0.16 -7.92
CA ARG A 152 -7.26 -0.48 -7.53
C ARG A 152 -7.44 -0.76 -6.05
N HIS A 153 -6.44 -0.57 -5.18
CA HIS A 153 -6.56 -0.97 -3.77
C HIS A 153 -7.58 -0.14 -2.97
N GLN A 154 -8.02 1.01 -3.49
CA GLN A 154 -9.14 1.80 -2.96
C GLN A 154 -10.39 1.77 -3.87
N ASP A 155 -10.36 1.07 -5.01
CA ASP A 155 -11.49 0.98 -5.94
C ASP A 155 -12.52 -0.04 -5.43
N LEU A 156 -13.24 0.33 -4.36
CA LEU A 156 -14.29 -0.50 -3.76
C LEU A 156 -15.55 -0.44 -4.61
N ARG A 157 -15.93 -1.53 -5.28
CA ARG A 157 -16.98 -1.53 -6.30
C ARG A 157 -18.11 -2.51 -6.04
N ASP A 158 -19.31 -2.10 -6.43
CA ASP A 158 -20.51 -2.92 -6.33
C ASP A 158 -20.68 -3.91 -7.49
N VAL A 159 -19.98 -3.71 -8.61
CA VAL A 159 -20.10 -4.50 -9.85
C VAL A 159 -18.74 -4.73 -10.51
N GLY A 160 -18.68 -5.72 -11.41
CA GLY A 160 -17.50 -6.04 -12.20
C GLY A 160 -16.53 -6.99 -11.50
N SER A 161 -15.31 -7.04 -12.02
CA SER A 161 -14.26 -7.96 -11.57
C SER A 161 -12.96 -7.25 -11.24
N ILE A 162 -12.12 -7.95 -10.46
CA ILE A 162 -10.77 -7.56 -10.08
C ILE A 162 -9.87 -8.80 -10.09
N THR A 163 -8.55 -8.62 -10.07
CA THR A 163 -7.61 -9.72 -9.86
C THR A 163 -7.75 -10.28 -8.44
N ALA A 164 -7.57 -11.59 -8.26
CA ALA A 164 -7.54 -12.21 -6.93
C ALA A 164 -6.48 -11.58 -6.03
N LEU A 165 -5.33 -11.16 -6.60
CA LEU A 165 -4.31 -10.39 -5.89
C LEU A 165 -4.86 -9.06 -5.37
N GLY A 166 -5.49 -8.26 -6.24
CA GLY A 166 -6.06 -6.96 -5.89
C GLY A 166 -7.19 -7.08 -4.87
N GLN A 167 -8.03 -8.10 -4.99
CA GLN A 167 -9.08 -8.38 -4.03
C GLN A 167 -8.51 -8.70 -2.64
N LEU A 168 -7.44 -9.49 -2.56
CA LEU A 168 -6.80 -9.78 -1.28
C LEU A 168 -6.18 -8.53 -0.65
N VAL A 169 -5.56 -7.66 -1.47
CA VAL A 169 -5.05 -6.37 -1.00
C VAL A 169 -6.19 -5.53 -0.43
N GLN A 170 -7.32 -5.37 -1.15
CA GLN A 170 -8.47 -4.61 -0.66
C GLN A 170 -9.02 -5.16 0.67
N LEU A 171 -9.21 -6.47 0.78
CA LEU A 171 -9.74 -7.09 2.00
C LEU A 171 -8.84 -6.80 3.21
N ALA A 172 -7.53 -6.95 3.04
CA ALA A 172 -6.55 -6.76 4.11
C ALA A 172 -6.35 -5.29 4.49
N THR A 173 -6.33 -4.37 3.52
CA THR A 173 -6.21 -2.93 3.79
C THR A 173 -7.47 -2.38 4.47
N ILE A 174 -8.67 -2.78 4.01
CA ILE A 174 -9.94 -2.39 4.65
C ILE A 174 -10.03 -2.95 6.07
N PHE A 175 -9.58 -4.18 6.30
CA PHE A 175 -9.48 -4.72 7.65
C PHE A 175 -8.57 -3.88 8.55
N ASP A 176 -7.32 -3.60 8.16
CA ASP A 176 -6.39 -2.88 9.04
C ASP A 176 -6.75 -1.38 9.22
N ASN A 177 -7.38 -0.77 8.21
CA ASN A 177 -7.72 0.66 8.19
C ASN A 177 -9.00 0.98 8.95
N VAL A 178 -10.06 0.20 8.75
CA VAL A 178 -11.39 0.49 9.32
C VAL A 178 -12.00 -0.67 10.10
N GLY A 179 -11.32 -1.82 10.23
CA GLY A 179 -11.86 -3.01 10.88
C GLY A 179 -12.91 -3.75 10.04
N GLY A 180 -12.99 -3.46 8.74
CA GLY A 180 -13.95 -4.10 7.85
C GLY A 180 -13.64 -5.58 7.67
N HIS A 181 -14.68 -6.39 7.47
CA HIS A 181 -14.56 -7.85 7.30
C HIS A 181 -13.86 -8.57 8.46
N ALA A 182 -13.99 -8.06 9.69
CA ALA A 182 -13.34 -8.62 10.88
C ALA A 182 -13.59 -10.12 11.11
N SER A 183 -14.71 -10.68 10.63
CA SER A 183 -15.00 -12.11 10.71
C SER A 183 -14.04 -13.01 9.90
N LEU A 184 -13.18 -12.44 9.06
CA LEU A 184 -12.20 -13.17 8.26
C LEU A 184 -10.88 -13.44 8.99
N VAL A 185 -10.64 -12.79 10.13
CA VAL A 185 -9.37 -12.86 10.87
C VAL A 185 -9.65 -13.22 12.32
N HIS A 186 -8.98 -14.26 12.83
CA HIS A 186 -9.08 -14.66 14.22
C HIS A 186 -8.42 -13.61 15.15
N ASP A 187 -9.02 -13.31 16.31
CA ASP A 187 -8.52 -12.27 17.23
C ASP A 187 -7.08 -12.49 17.69
N ASP A 188 -6.68 -13.74 17.94
CA ASP A 188 -5.29 -14.07 18.31
C ASP A 188 -4.29 -13.83 17.16
N THR A 189 -4.71 -13.99 15.89
CA THR A 189 -3.91 -13.53 14.73
C THR A 189 -3.70 -12.03 14.80
N VAL A 190 -4.76 -11.26 15.13
CA VAL A 190 -4.68 -9.80 15.24
C VAL A 190 -3.68 -9.39 16.33
N LYS A 191 -3.76 -10.01 17.51
CA LYS A 191 -2.85 -9.75 18.64
C LYS A 191 -1.41 -10.02 18.28
N ASP A 192 -1.12 -11.20 17.75
CA ASP A 192 0.24 -11.61 17.39
C ASP A 192 0.86 -10.72 16.29
N VAL A 193 0.08 -10.38 15.26
CA VAL A 193 0.52 -9.47 14.19
C VAL A 193 0.80 -8.06 14.72
N VAL A 194 -0.03 -7.53 15.62
CA VAL A 194 0.18 -6.19 16.20
C VAL A 194 1.36 -6.16 17.17
N GLU A 195 1.62 -7.26 17.88
CA GLU A 195 2.80 -7.41 18.75
C GLU A 195 4.10 -7.31 17.94
N HIS A 196 4.16 -7.99 16.79
CA HIS A 196 5.31 -7.93 15.88
C HIS A 196 5.40 -6.60 15.12
N TYR A 197 4.26 -6.04 14.71
CA TYR A 197 4.21 -4.83 13.88
C TYR A 197 3.25 -3.79 14.48
N PRO A 198 3.69 -3.09 15.54
CA PRO A 198 2.85 -2.14 16.28
C PRO A 198 2.17 -1.10 15.39
N ARG A 199 0.93 -0.73 15.73
CA ARG A 199 0.13 0.23 14.96
C ARG A 199 0.72 1.65 14.95
N LEU A 200 1.42 2.08 15.99
CA LEU A 200 2.06 3.41 16.04
C LEU A 200 1.13 4.58 15.69
N LYS A 201 -0.09 4.58 16.25
CA LYS A 201 -1.16 5.55 15.92
C LYS A 201 -1.60 5.55 14.45
N TRP A 202 -1.47 4.40 13.78
CA TRP A 202 -1.78 4.19 12.36
C TRP A 202 -3.01 4.96 11.89
N SER A 203 -4.17 4.77 12.51
CA SER A 203 -5.40 5.43 12.05
C SER A 203 -5.33 6.95 12.09
N SER A 204 -4.68 7.57 13.09
CA SER A 204 -4.52 9.02 13.10
C SER A 204 -3.55 9.49 12.01
N CYS A 205 -2.47 8.73 11.77
CA CYS A 205 -1.51 9.03 10.70
C CYS A 205 -2.17 8.92 9.33
N PHE A 206 -2.85 7.80 9.05
CA PHE A 206 -3.49 7.57 7.76
C PHE A 206 -4.67 8.51 7.51
N ALA A 207 -5.48 8.83 8.53
CA ALA A 207 -6.52 9.84 8.42
C ALA A 207 -5.97 11.24 8.08
N ALA A 208 -4.76 11.57 8.54
CA ALA A 208 -4.09 12.82 8.18
C ALA A 208 -3.58 12.77 6.72
N THR A 209 -2.99 11.65 6.29
CA THR A 209 -2.57 11.45 4.89
C THR A 209 -3.75 11.53 3.93
N VAL A 210 -4.90 10.90 4.24
CA VAL A 210 -6.13 11.01 3.43
C VAL A 210 -6.62 12.46 3.35
N ALA A 211 -6.53 13.22 4.45
CA ALA A 211 -6.89 14.64 4.43
C ALA A 211 -5.94 15.46 3.56
N GLU A 212 -4.63 15.21 3.64
CA GLU A 212 -3.61 15.89 2.83
C GLU A 212 -3.76 15.54 1.33
N GLU A 213 -4.06 14.27 0.99
CA GLU A 213 -4.36 13.85 -0.39
C GLU A 213 -5.49 14.69 -0.99
N VAL A 214 -6.61 14.78 -0.27
CA VAL A 214 -7.81 15.51 -0.73
C VAL A 214 -7.57 17.02 -0.76
N GLU A 215 -6.78 17.57 0.16
CA GLU A 215 -6.41 18.99 0.16
C GLU A 215 -5.53 19.34 -1.05
N LEU A 216 -4.50 18.54 -1.32
CA LEU A 216 -3.56 18.78 -2.43
C LEU A 216 -4.19 18.47 -3.79
N LYS A 217 -5.08 17.48 -3.84
CA LYS A 217 -5.70 16.95 -5.04
C LYS A 217 -7.21 16.75 -4.81
N PRO A 218 -8.03 17.82 -4.87
CA PRO A 218 -9.49 17.72 -4.71
C PRO A 218 -10.21 16.87 -5.76
N TRP A 219 -9.51 16.46 -6.81
CA TRP A 219 -9.97 15.53 -7.85
C TRP A 219 -9.43 14.10 -7.69
N ALA A 220 -8.71 13.81 -6.60
CA ALA A 220 -8.14 12.49 -6.34
C ALA A 220 -9.23 11.42 -6.23
N HIS A 221 -8.87 10.20 -6.62
CA HIS A 221 -9.74 9.03 -6.52
C HIS A 221 -10.21 8.78 -5.08
N THR A 222 -9.37 9.05 -4.08
CA THR A 222 -9.73 8.98 -2.64
C THR A 222 -11.01 9.72 -2.28
N THR A 223 -11.39 10.78 -3.02
CA THR A 223 -12.66 11.50 -2.80
C THR A 223 -13.90 10.64 -3.04
N ALA A 224 -13.78 9.58 -3.85
CA ALA A 224 -14.86 8.63 -4.12
C ALA A 224 -15.23 7.76 -2.90
N LEU A 225 -14.39 7.73 -1.85
CA LEU A 225 -14.61 6.94 -0.64
C LEU A 225 -15.51 7.61 0.41
N GLY A 226 -15.97 8.85 0.18
CA GLY A 226 -16.83 9.56 1.13
C GLY A 226 -16.15 9.87 2.48
N ASP A 227 -16.81 9.58 3.61
CA ASP A 227 -16.26 9.80 4.96
C ASP A 227 -15.27 8.70 5.39
N PHE A 228 -14.38 8.31 4.50
CA PHE A 228 -13.37 7.28 4.79
C PHE A 228 -12.49 7.66 5.97
N LYS A 229 -12.17 8.95 6.11
CA LYS A 229 -11.45 9.51 7.27
C LYS A 229 -12.18 9.21 8.59
N GLY A 230 -13.50 9.44 8.65
CA GLY A 230 -14.30 9.12 9.82
C GLY A 230 -14.26 7.63 10.16
N HIS A 231 -14.39 6.77 9.16
CA HIS A 231 -14.28 5.31 9.34
C HIS A 231 -12.90 4.85 9.84
N ILE A 232 -11.80 5.44 9.34
CA ILE A 232 -10.44 5.15 9.80
C ILE A 232 -10.29 5.50 11.29
N LEU A 233 -10.78 6.68 11.69
CA LEU A 233 -10.71 7.13 13.09
C LEU A 233 -11.58 6.29 14.02
N ALA A 234 -12.71 5.79 13.51
CA ALA A 234 -13.63 4.91 14.22
C ALA A 234 -13.19 3.44 14.29
N ASN A 235 -12.03 3.08 13.71
CA ASN A 235 -11.55 1.70 13.69
C ASN A 235 -11.50 1.10 15.12
N PRO A 236 -12.20 -0.03 15.38
CA PRO A 236 -12.31 -0.61 16.72
C PRO A 236 -10.95 -1.05 17.30
N TYR A 237 -10.02 -1.44 16.43
CA TYR A 237 -8.67 -1.87 16.81
C TYR A 237 -7.75 -0.72 17.24
N ASN A 238 -8.18 0.55 17.13
CA ASN A 238 -7.42 1.67 17.70
C ASN A 238 -7.42 1.65 19.23
N SER A 239 -8.56 1.39 19.84
CA SER A 239 -8.75 1.52 21.29
C SER A 239 -8.29 0.29 22.07
N PHE A 240 -8.32 -0.88 21.42
CA PHE A 240 -7.95 -2.17 22.01
C PHE A 240 -6.47 -2.21 22.40
N TYR A 241 -5.60 -1.81 21.47
CA TYR A 241 -4.14 -1.90 21.66
C TYR A 241 -3.53 -0.70 22.38
N LEU A 242 -4.19 0.46 22.40
CA LEU A 242 -3.79 1.59 23.24
C LEU A 242 -3.89 1.26 24.74
N ARG A 243 -4.81 0.37 25.16
CA ARG A 243 -4.96 -0.03 26.57
C ARG A 243 -4.02 -1.15 26.99
N GLN A 244 -3.79 -2.14 26.12
CA GLN A 244 -2.96 -3.31 26.46
C GLN A 244 -1.45 -3.01 26.39
N TYR A 245 -1.00 -2.10 25.51
CA TYR A 245 0.42 -1.83 25.27
C TYR A 245 0.87 -0.43 25.72
N ALA A 246 0.04 0.30 26.48
CA ALA A 246 0.37 1.65 26.98
C ALA A 246 1.76 1.75 27.63
N HIS A 247 2.18 0.69 28.34
CA HIS A 247 3.47 0.61 29.01
C HIS A 247 4.66 0.39 28.06
N GLU A 248 4.48 -0.35 26.95
CA GLU A 248 5.53 -0.55 25.95
C GLU A 248 5.67 0.67 25.03
N TYR A 249 4.55 1.31 24.68
CA TYR A 249 4.55 2.62 24.01
C TYR A 249 5.33 3.66 24.84
N ALA A 250 5.20 3.65 26.17
CA ALA A 250 5.96 4.54 27.05
C ALA A 250 7.47 4.22 27.07
N ARG A 251 7.88 2.96 26.96
CA ARG A 251 9.30 2.57 26.85
C ARG A 251 9.92 2.98 25.52
N GLN A 252 9.22 2.80 24.40
CA GLN A 252 9.70 3.24 23.09
C GLN A 252 9.76 4.78 22.99
N LEU A 253 8.80 5.49 23.61
CA LEU A 253 8.83 6.95 23.75
C LEU A 253 9.96 7.46 24.67
N SER A 254 10.47 6.63 25.58
CA SER A 254 11.60 6.99 26.44
C SER A 254 12.94 6.92 25.71
N PHE A 255 13.09 5.99 24.75
CA PHE A 255 14.22 5.97 23.81
C PHE A 255 14.14 7.11 22.79
N SER A 256 12.94 7.46 22.32
CA SER A 256 12.75 8.60 21.42
C SER A 256 12.73 9.96 22.12
N LYS A 257 12.75 10.05 23.46
CA LYS A 257 13.00 11.33 24.14
C LYS A 257 14.43 11.86 23.95
N LEU A 258 15.35 11.02 23.46
CA LEU A 258 16.65 11.43 22.90
C LEU A 258 16.57 11.87 21.42
N SER A 259 15.40 11.75 20.78
CA SER A 259 15.12 12.15 19.39
C SER A 259 13.70 12.76 19.28
N ARG A 260 13.54 14.03 19.67
CA ARG A 260 12.26 14.73 19.51
C ARG A 260 12.02 15.11 18.04
N MET A 261 10.75 14.94 17.62
CA MET A 261 10.08 15.41 16.38
C MET A 261 10.48 14.62 15.13
N SER A 262 9.60 13.96 14.36
CA SER A 262 8.23 14.29 13.94
C SER A 262 7.61 13.10 13.17
N CYS A 263 6.32 13.14 12.87
CA CYS A 263 5.69 12.30 11.84
C CYS A 263 6.08 12.74 10.40
N GLN A 264 7.07 13.62 10.27
CA GLN A 264 7.40 14.38 9.05
C GLN A 264 8.82 14.95 9.18
N ASN A 265 9.88 14.17 8.94
CA ASN A 265 11.23 14.64 8.58
C ASN A 265 12.22 13.47 8.56
N SER A 266 12.56 12.97 7.38
CA SER A 266 13.88 12.40 7.11
C SER A 266 14.64 13.36 6.20
N ILE A 267 15.56 14.11 6.79
CA ILE A 267 16.51 14.97 6.07
C ILE A 267 17.64 14.06 5.55
N LEU A 268 17.42 13.35 4.44
CA LEU A 268 18.47 12.67 3.68
C LEU A 268 18.05 12.49 2.21
N ASP A 269 17.68 13.55 1.49
CA ASP A 269 17.26 13.40 0.07
C ASP A 269 17.82 14.45 -0.90
N LYS A 270 18.65 15.39 -0.42
CA LYS A 270 19.27 16.37 -1.31
C LYS A 270 20.29 15.75 -2.28
N GLU A 271 20.86 14.60 -1.95
CA GLU A 271 21.86 13.95 -2.81
C GLU A 271 21.28 13.04 -3.91
N PHE A 272 20.07 12.50 -3.73
CA PHE A 272 19.41 11.67 -4.73
C PHE A 272 18.88 12.52 -5.89
N TYR A 273 18.26 13.67 -5.56
CA TYR A 273 17.67 14.57 -6.55
C TYR A 273 18.71 15.39 -7.34
N GLN A 274 19.89 15.68 -6.77
CA GLN A 274 20.94 16.40 -7.52
C GLN A 274 21.66 15.54 -8.57
N ARG A 275 21.71 14.21 -8.41
CA ARG A 275 22.42 13.34 -9.37
C ARG A 275 21.65 13.07 -10.66
N HIS A 276 20.33 13.26 -10.67
CA HIS A 276 19.49 13.06 -11.86
C HIS A 276 19.41 14.29 -12.78
N ARG A 277 20.16 15.36 -12.46
CA ARG A 277 20.35 16.52 -13.35
C ARG A 277 21.69 16.50 -14.09
N THR A 278 22.62 15.64 -13.69
CA THR A 278 24.02 15.64 -14.19
C THR A 278 24.43 14.42 -14.99
N SER A 279 23.61 13.36 -15.07
CA SER A 279 23.79 12.32 -16.08
C SER A 279 22.78 12.56 -17.20
N GLY A 280 23.25 12.89 -18.40
CA GLY A 280 22.44 13.14 -19.60
C GLY A 280 21.72 11.90 -20.14
N THR A 281 21.01 11.17 -19.30
CA THR A 281 20.15 10.04 -19.65
C THR A 281 18.75 10.57 -19.96
N PRO A 282 18.19 10.34 -21.16
CA PRO A 282 16.87 10.82 -21.50
C PRO A 282 15.81 10.12 -20.65
N LEU A 283 14.85 10.91 -20.15
CA LEU A 283 13.65 10.41 -19.48
C LEU A 283 12.92 9.36 -20.36
N PRO A 284 12.25 8.35 -19.78
CA PRO A 284 11.38 7.46 -20.51
C PRO A 284 10.35 8.27 -21.32
N LYS A 285 10.16 7.92 -22.60
CA LYS A 285 9.25 8.59 -23.54
C LYS A 285 7.76 8.34 -23.22
N PHE A 286 7.31 8.70 -22.02
CA PHE A 286 5.89 8.90 -21.75
C PHE A 286 5.73 10.26 -21.04
N PHE A 287 5.01 11.16 -21.69
CA PHE A 287 4.74 12.57 -21.33
C PHE A 287 5.84 13.60 -21.61
N THR A 288 6.07 13.91 -22.90
CA THR A 288 6.52 15.25 -23.32
C THR A 288 5.66 15.77 -24.46
N SER A 289 4.54 16.41 -24.14
CA SER A 289 3.82 17.32 -25.04
C SER A 289 2.69 18.00 -24.27
N ALA A 290 2.99 19.09 -23.57
CA ALA A 290 2.11 20.26 -23.36
C ALA A 290 2.68 21.15 -22.25
N ALA A 291 3.73 21.90 -22.56
CA ALA A 291 4.07 23.13 -21.83
C ALA A 291 5.10 23.90 -22.67
N ASN A 292 4.61 24.71 -23.60
CA ASN A 292 5.27 25.91 -24.10
C ASN A 292 4.34 26.60 -25.11
N ALA A 293 3.29 27.25 -24.61
CA ALA A 293 2.62 28.35 -25.30
C ALA A 293 1.62 29.02 -24.34
N SER A 294 2.11 29.78 -23.39
CA SER A 294 1.40 30.96 -22.89
C SER A 294 2.42 31.88 -22.22
N ASP A 295 2.29 33.15 -22.57
CA ASP A 295 3.01 34.32 -22.04
C ASP A 295 4.25 34.80 -22.81
N ARG A 296 3.99 35.66 -23.80
CA ARG A 296 4.63 36.99 -23.90
C ARG A 296 3.83 37.94 -24.81
N ALA A 297 3.40 39.06 -24.20
CA ALA A 297 3.14 40.42 -24.75
C ALA A 297 2.07 40.55 -25.87
N ILE A 298 0.91 41.21 -25.69
CA ILE A 298 0.59 42.62 -25.40
C ILE A 298 1.33 43.65 -26.29
N PHE A 299 0.52 44.44 -27.04
CA PHE A 299 0.74 45.69 -27.79
C PHE A 299 1.42 45.63 -29.17
N GLN A 300 0.67 45.85 -30.26
CA GLN A 300 0.64 47.12 -31.01
C GLN A 300 -0.29 47.06 -32.24
N GLU A 301 -0.61 48.25 -32.74
CA GLU A 301 -1.72 48.69 -33.60
C GLU A 301 -1.65 48.23 -35.07
N GLY A 302 -2.77 48.47 -35.78
CA GLY A 302 -3.00 48.13 -37.19
C GLY A 302 -2.17 48.89 -38.22
N PRO A 303 -2.59 48.76 -39.49
CA PRO A 303 -3.53 49.71 -40.10
C PRO A 303 -4.88 49.10 -40.50
#